data_AF-A0A416MFK8-F1
#
_entry.id   AF-A0A416MFK8-F1
#
_cell.length_a   1.000
_cell.length_b   1.000
_cell.length_c   1.000
_cell.angle_alpha   90.00
_cell.angle_beta   90.00
_cell.angle_gamma   90.00
#
_symmetry.space_group_name_H-M   'P 1'
#
loop_
_entity.id
_entity.type
_entity.pdbx_description
1 polymer ?
#
loop_
_entity_poly.entity_id
_entity_poly.type
_entity_poly.pdbx_seq_one_letter_code
_entity_poly.pdbx_strand_id
1 'polypeptide(L)' 'YEKLKKEIERYIKYYNEQRIKEKLGWMSPVEYRLTHLAA' A
#
# COMPACT_ATOMS: atom_id res chain seq x y z
N TYR A 1 -23.63 6.04 -5.53
CA TYR A 1 -22.67 6.16 -4.41
C TYR A 1 -21.73 4.96 -4.34
N GLU A 2 -22.25 3.73 -4.47
CA GLU A 2 -21.45 2.48 -4.38
C GLU A 2 -20.23 2.38 -5.32
N LYS A 3 -20.36 2.84 -6.57
CA LYS A 3 -19.23 2.80 -7.52
C LYS A 3 -18.04 3.64 -7.05
N LEU A 4 -18.30 4.86 -6.58
CA LEU A 4 -17.26 5.76 -6.10
C LEU A 4 -16.54 5.16 -4.88
N LYS A 5 -17.31 4.61 -3.93
CA LYS A 5 -16.76 3.93 -2.75
C LYS A 5 -15.82 2.79 -3.14
N LYS A 6 -16.25 1.92 -4.06
CA LYS A 6 -15.45 0.78 -4.54
C LYS A 6 -14.14 1.21 -5.20
N GLU A 7 -14.15 2.28 -5.99
CA GLU A 7 -12.94 2.79 -6.62
C GLU A 7 -11.96 3.38 -5.59
N ILE A 8 -12.47 4.08 -4.57
CA ILE A 8 -11.64 4.58 -3.45
C ILE A 8 -11.01 3.43 -2.68
N GLU A 9 -11.79 2.41 -2.32
CA GLU A 9 -11.28 1.22 -1.62
C GLU A 9 -10.21 0.49 -2.44
N ARG A 10 -10.43 0.32 -3.75
CA ARG A 10 -9.44 -0.27 -4.66
C ARG A 10 -8.16 0.54 -4.70
N TYR A 11 -8.26 1.87 -4.79
CA TYR A 11 -7.10 2.75 -4.81
C TYR A 11 -6.30 2.68 -3.51
N ILE A 12 -6.98 2.71 -2.35
CA ILE A 12 -6.34 2.59 -1.04
C ILE A 12 -5.59 1.25 -0.93
N LYS A 13 -6.20 0.15 -1.37
CA LYS A 13 -5.56 -1.17 -1.38
C LYS A 13 -4.30 -1.17 -2.25
N TYR A 14 -4.42 -0.71 -3.49
CA TYR A 14 -3.29 -0.59 -4.40
C TYR A 14 -2.15 0.25 -3.79
N TYR A 15 -2.48 1.42 -3.24
CA TYR A 15 -1.48 2.33 -2.70
C TYR A 15 -0.72 1.73 -1.50
N ASN A 16 -1.39 0.98 -0.64
CA ASN A 16 -0.79 0.41 0.56
C ASN A 16 -0.05 -0.91 0.32
N GLU A 17 -0.60 -1.79 -0.52
CA GLU A 17 -0.17 -3.19 -0.63
C GLU A 17 0.60 -3.48 -1.92
N GLN A 18 0.36 -2.74 -3.00
CA GLN A 18 0.87 -3.09 -4.33
C GLN A 18 1.84 -2.07 -4.90
N ARG A 19 1.75 -0.81 -4.46
CA ARG A 19 2.62 0.25 -4.95
C ARG A 19 4.04 0.06 -4.44
N ILE A 20 4.95 -0.23 -5.37
CA ILE A 20 6.38 -0.35 -5.08
C ILE A 20 7.08 1.00 -5.12
N LYS A 21 8.05 1.22 -4.23
CA LYS A 21 8.84 2.46 -4.19
C LYS A 21 10.32 2.18 -3.90
N GLU A 22 11.19 2.68 -4.76
CA GLU A 22 12.66 2.51 -4.64
C GLU A 22 13.20 2.98 -3.29
N LYS A 23 12.76 4.14 -2.78
CA LYS A 23 13.19 4.65 -1.47
C LYS A 23 12.80 3.75 -0.28
N LEU A 24 11.86 2.83 -0.49
CA LEU A 24 11.45 1.83 0.51
C LEU A 24 12.15 0.49 0.26
N GLY A 25 13.24 0.46 -0.51
CA GLY A 25 13.93 -0.78 -0.89
C GLY A 25 13.09 -1.67 -1.81
N TRP A 26 12.31 -1.06 -2.70
CA TRP A 26 11.38 -1.77 -3.59
C TRP A 26 10.28 -2.56 -2.86
N MET A 27 9.91 -2.13 -1.65
CA MET A 27 8.78 -2.66 -0.90
C MET A 27 7.51 -1.82 -1.10
N SER A 28 6.36 -2.44 -0.86
CA SER A 28 5.11 -1.72 -0.62
C SER A 28 5.14 -0.96 0.72
N PRO A 29 4.27 0.06 0.92
CA PRO A 29 4.19 0.75 2.20
C PRO A 29 3.89 -0.15 3.41
N VAL A 30 3.08 -1.20 3.23
CA VAL A 30 2.79 -2.16 4.30
C VAL A 30 4.01 -3.03 4.61
N GLU A 31 4.65 -3.60 3.59
CA GLU A 31 5.84 -4.44 3.77
C GLU A 31 6.96 -3.67 4.46
N TYR A 32 7.24 -2.43 4.01
CA TYR A 32 8.24 -1.58 4.65
C TYR A 32 7.98 -1.42 6.16
N ARG A 33 6.73 -1.12 6.55
CA ARG A 33 6.39 -0.98 7.98
C ARG A 33 6.59 -2.29 8.74
N LEU A 34 6.19 -3.42 8.18
CA LEU A 34 6.35 -4.73 8.84
C LEU A 34 7.82 -5.09 9.04
N THR A 35 8.66 -4.87 8.03
CA THR A 35 10.10 -5.13 8.11
C THR A 35 10.78 -4.24 9.16
N HIS A 36 10.36 -2.97 9.30
CA HIS A 36 10.95 -2.03 10.26
C HIS A 36 10.36 -2.12 11.67
N LEU A 37 9.19 -2.74 11.86
CA LEU A 37 8.63 -3.02 13.19
C LEU A 37 9.17 -4.32 13.80
N ALA A 38 9.73 -5.20 12.98
CA ALA A 38 10.32 -6.48 13.41
C ALA A 38 11.83 -6.39 13.74
N ALA A 39 12.43 -5.20 13.59
CA ALA A 39 13.82 -4.88 13.92
C ALA A 39 13.89 -4.14 15.25
#